data_AF-A0A914SAR7-F1
#
_entry.id   AF-A0A914SAR7-F1
#
_cell.length_a   1.000
_cell.length_b   1.000
_cell.length_c   1.000
_cell.angle_alpha   90.00
_cell.angle_beta   90.00
_cell.angle_gamma   90.00
#
_symmetry.space_group_name_H-M   'P 1'
#
loop_
_entity.id
_entity.type
_entity.pdbx_description
1 polymer ?
#
loop_
_entity_poly.entity_id
_entity_poly.type
_entity_poly.pdbx_seq_one_letter_code
_entity_poly.pdbx_strand_id
1 'polypeptide(L)'
;MLENIGAEDILDRNERLILGLIWTIILRFQIDTISIPVGLDCYEPDGAVFSEDMEMDEETGERRHAKDALLLWCQRKTAGYANVKVENFTTSWRNGLAFNALIHSHRPDLINYESLSPQDPIGNLNNAFDIAEKKLEIARLLDAEDVNVSHPDEKSIITYVSLYYHYFAKQKTEMTGARRVAKRNGLYIRSISTTVILQIVGNLMQADQLQEDFETLCSDLLQWIQNTIVMLNTRRFPNSLKGIQDELVRFKNYRTVEKPPK
;
A
#
# COMPACT_ATOMS: atom_id res chain seq x y z
N MET A 1 29.78 -20.40 -1.51
CA MET A 1 30.97 -20.83 -0.78
C MET A 1 32.02 -19.73 -0.93
N LEU A 2 32.74 -19.34 0.13
CA LEU A 2 33.77 -18.28 0.12
C LEU A 2 35.03 -18.79 -0.60
N GLU A 3 34.95 -19.02 -1.91
CA GLU A 3 35.98 -19.81 -2.60
C GLU A 3 37.34 -19.12 -2.80
N ASN A 4 37.55 -17.89 -2.33
CA ASN A 4 38.80 -17.16 -2.56
C ASN A 4 39.14 -16.09 -1.50
N ILE A 5 38.69 -16.23 -0.25
CA ILE A 5 39.06 -15.29 0.83
C ILE A 5 39.65 -16.07 2.00
N GLY A 6 40.98 -16.01 2.13
CA GLY A 6 41.73 -16.60 3.22
C GLY A 6 41.76 -15.70 4.47
N ALA A 7 42.19 -16.24 5.59
CA ALA A 7 42.40 -15.44 6.81
C ALA A 7 43.59 -14.48 6.66
N GLU A 8 44.56 -14.88 5.84
CA GLU A 8 45.71 -14.10 5.39
C GLU A 8 45.31 -12.80 4.69
N ASP A 9 44.29 -12.80 3.83
CA ASP A 9 43.82 -11.61 3.12
C ASP A 9 43.28 -10.53 4.06
N ILE A 10 42.72 -10.96 5.20
CA ILE A 10 42.22 -10.07 6.26
C ILE A 10 43.41 -9.51 7.05
N LEU A 11 44.40 -10.35 7.38
CA LEU A 11 45.60 -9.94 8.10
C LEU A 11 46.46 -8.97 7.29
N ASP A 12 46.52 -9.18 5.97
CA ASP A 12 47.25 -8.35 5.01
C ASP A 12 46.50 -7.05 4.65
N ARG A 13 45.35 -6.79 5.28
CA ARG A 13 44.49 -5.61 5.08
C ARG A 13 44.10 -5.39 3.62
N ASN A 14 43.77 -6.46 2.90
CA ASN A 14 43.25 -6.35 1.54
C ASN A 14 41.81 -5.81 1.57
N GLU A 15 41.67 -4.48 1.51
CA GLU A 15 40.40 -3.77 1.65
C GLU A 15 39.33 -4.29 0.67
N ARG A 16 39.72 -4.64 -0.55
CA ARG A 16 38.79 -5.16 -1.57
C ARG A 16 38.19 -6.50 -1.18
N LEU A 17 39.00 -7.42 -0.66
CA LEU A 17 38.53 -8.74 -0.22
C LEU A 17 37.74 -8.63 1.08
N ILE A 18 38.15 -7.76 2.00
CA ILE A 18 37.42 -7.47 3.23
C ILE A 18 36.03 -6.90 2.92
N LEU A 19 35.93 -5.92 2.02
CA LEU A 19 34.63 -5.36 1.58
C LEU A 19 33.78 -6.41 0.86
N GLY A 20 34.40 -7.29 0.07
CA GLY A 20 33.74 -8.44 -0.55
C GLY A 20 33.13 -9.38 0.49
N LEU A 21 33.89 -9.72 1.53
CA LEU A 21 33.45 -10.57 2.63
C LEU A 21 32.31 -9.93 3.42
N ILE A 22 32.44 -8.66 3.80
CA ILE A 22 31.39 -7.91 4.51
C ILE A 22 30.10 -7.89 3.68
N TRP A 23 30.20 -7.65 2.37
CA TRP A 23 29.05 -7.70 1.48
C TRP A 23 28.38 -9.07 1.47
N THR A 24 29.14 -10.17 1.38
CA THR A 24 28.57 -11.52 1.41
C THR A 24 27.83 -11.79 2.72
N ILE A 25 28.34 -11.29 3.86
CA ILE A 25 27.66 -11.40 5.16
C ILE A 25 26.35 -10.60 5.16
N ILE A 26 26.36 -9.34 4.72
CA ILE A 26 25.15 -8.51 4.65
C ILE A 26 24.10 -9.16 3.75
N LEU A 27 24.52 -9.63 2.58
CA LEU A 27 23.66 -10.31 1.62
C LEU A 27 22.97 -11.52 2.26
N ARG A 28 23.75 -12.41 2.90
CA ARG A 28 23.23 -13.66 3.47
C ARG A 28 22.33 -13.45 4.68
N PHE A 29 22.66 -12.50 5.56
CA PHE A 29 21.96 -12.37 6.84
C PHE A 29 20.89 -11.28 6.87
N GLN A 30 20.96 -10.30 5.96
CA GLN A 30 19.94 -9.25 5.88
C GLN A 30 19.10 -9.39 4.62
N ILE A 31 19.70 -9.54 3.45
CA ILE A 31 18.96 -9.41 2.18
C ILE A 31 18.28 -10.73 1.78
N ASP A 32 18.99 -11.86 1.85
CA ASP A 32 18.46 -13.19 1.46
C ASP A 32 17.28 -13.65 2.34
N THR A 33 17.09 -13.05 3.52
CA THR A 33 15.94 -13.34 4.39
C THR A 33 14.63 -12.68 3.93
N ILE A 34 14.70 -11.78 2.95
CA ILE A 34 13.55 -11.03 2.44
C ILE A 34 12.75 -11.94 1.51
N SER A 35 11.57 -12.35 1.99
CA SER A 35 10.59 -13.09 1.19
C SER A 35 9.33 -12.26 1.04
N ILE A 36 8.91 -12.04 -0.21
CA ILE A 36 7.62 -11.43 -0.52
C ILE A 36 6.77 -12.52 -1.11
N PRO A 37 5.64 -12.90 -0.47
CA PRO A 37 4.74 -13.88 -1.05
C PRO A 37 4.17 -13.30 -2.35
N VAL A 38 4.68 -13.79 -3.47
CA VAL A 38 4.08 -13.60 -4.79
C VAL A 38 2.93 -14.60 -4.84
N GLY A 39 1.71 -14.23 -4.42
CA GLY A 39 0.62 -15.20 -4.54
C GLY A 39 -0.70 -15.03 -3.79
N LEU A 40 -1.02 -13.91 -3.12
CA LEU A 40 -2.39 -13.77 -2.59
C LEU A 40 -3.14 -12.48 -2.90
N ASP A 41 -2.46 -11.39 -3.29
CA ASP A 41 -3.13 -10.10 -3.55
C ASP A 41 -2.87 -9.54 -4.96
N CYS A 42 -2.29 -10.31 -5.88
CA CYS A 42 -1.96 -9.86 -7.24
C CYS A 42 -2.69 -10.68 -8.31
N TYR A 43 -3.80 -10.12 -8.80
CA TYR A 43 -4.30 -10.37 -10.15
C TYR A 43 -3.54 -9.41 -11.07
N GLU A 44 -2.56 -9.92 -11.81
CA GLU A 44 -1.85 -9.18 -12.87
C GLU A 44 -2.67 -9.35 -14.17
N PRO A 45 -3.21 -8.28 -14.78
CA PRO A 45 -3.61 -8.32 -16.17
C PRO A 45 -2.35 -8.15 -17.02
N ASP A 46 -2.16 -9.04 -17.99
CA ASP A 46 -1.11 -9.00 -19.01
C ASP A 46 0.32 -9.42 -18.58
N GLY A 47 0.49 -10.73 -18.40
CA GLY A 47 1.45 -11.48 -19.23
C GLY A 47 2.93 -11.08 -19.21
N ALA A 48 3.45 -10.50 -18.13
CA ALA A 48 4.88 -10.42 -17.91
C ALA A 48 5.43 -11.84 -17.65
N VAL A 49 5.85 -12.50 -18.73
CA VAL A 49 6.60 -13.75 -18.71
C VAL A 49 7.89 -13.49 -17.94
N PHE A 50 7.95 -13.96 -16.68
CA PHE A 50 9.24 -14.26 -16.07
C PHE A 50 9.84 -15.36 -16.95
N SER A 51 10.92 -15.03 -17.65
CA SER A 51 11.61 -15.95 -18.57
C SER A 51 11.98 -17.24 -17.85
N GLU A 52 11.44 -18.37 -18.33
CA GLU A 52 11.66 -19.74 -17.79
C GLU A 52 13.07 -20.29 -18.08
N ASP A 53 13.96 -19.48 -18.69
CA ASP A 53 15.18 -19.97 -19.33
C ASP A 53 16.47 -19.65 -18.54
N MET A 54 16.40 -19.22 -17.27
CA MET A 54 17.62 -19.01 -16.48
C MET A 54 18.06 -20.29 -15.78
N GLU A 55 19.19 -20.83 -16.22
CA GLU A 55 19.93 -21.88 -15.54
C GLU A 55 20.11 -21.52 -14.05
N MET A 56 19.54 -22.35 -13.17
CA MET A 56 19.65 -22.19 -11.73
C MET A 56 21.04 -22.58 -11.26
N ASP A 57 21.91 -21.59 -11.10
CA ASP A 57 23.01 -21.67 -10.15
C ASP A 57 22.46 -21.27 -8.78
N GLU A 58 22.32 -22.24 -7.87
CA GLU A 58 21.66 -22.08 -6.56
C GLU A 58 22.23 -20.90 -5.75
N GLU A 59 23.53 -20.56 -5.91
CA GLU A 59 24.12 -19.44 -5.18
C GLU A 59 23.93 -18.05 -5.81
N THR A 60 23.76 -17.93 -7.13
CA THR A 60 23.59 -16.62 -7.80
C THR A 60 22.15 -16.31 -8.16
N GLY A 61 21.32 -17.34 -8.37
CA GLY A 61 19.87 -17.20 -8.59
C GLY A 61 19.13 -16.72 -7.34
N GLU A 62 19.39 -17.29 -6.17
CA GLU A 62 18.76 -16.87 -4.90
C GLU A 62 19.05 -15.41 -4.57
N ARG A 63 20.28 -14.95 -4.82
CA ARG A 63 20.70 -13.55 -4.61
C ARG A 63 19.96 -12.59 -5.53
N ARG A 64 19.72 -12.97 -6.78
CA ARG A 64 18.88 -12.18 -7.72
C ARG A 64 17.45 -12.12 -7.21
N HIS A 65 16.90 -13.25 -6.75
CA HIS A 65 15.53 -13.30 -6.23
C HIS A 65 15.33 -12.39 -5.01
N ALA A 66 16.25 -12.36 -4.05
CA ALA A 66 16.13 -11.51 -2.87
C ALA A 66 16.24 -10.00 -3.22
N LYS A 67 17.15 -9.65 -4.13
CA LYS A 67 17.28 -8.29 -4.66
C LYS A 67 16.01 -7.87 -5.41
N ASP A 68 15.49 -8.73 -6.28
CA ASP A 68 14.29 -8.46 -7.08
C ASP A 68 13.05 -8.37 -6.21
N ALA A 69 12.96 -9.19 -5.15
CA ALA A 69 11.94 -9.05 -4.13
C ALA A 69 12.04 -7.67 -3.45
N LEU A 70 13.21 -7.27 -2.96
CA LEU A 70 13.38 -5.95 -2.35
C LEU A 70 13.00 -4.82 -3.31
N LEU A 71 13.34 -4.94 -4.59
CA LEU A 71 12.97 -3.98 -5.63
C LEU A 71 11.44 -3.90 -5.79
N LEU A 72 10.78 -5.06 -5.90
CA LEU A 72 9.33 -5.16 -6.00
C LEU A 72 8.64 -4.57 -4.77
N TRP A 73 9.20 -4.77 -3.57
CA TRP A 73 8.68 -4.13 -2.35
C TRP A 73 8.75 -2.61 -2.44
N CYS A 74 9.89 -2.07 -2.87
CA CYS A 74 10.06 -0.62 -3.04
C CYS A 74 9.02 -0.08 -4.02
N GLN A 75 8.90 -0.71 -5.21
CA GLN A 75 7.93 -0.32 -6.23
C GLN A 75 6.50 -0.33 -5.72
N ARG A 76 6.08 -1.39 -5.02
CA ARG A 76 4.73 -1.48 -4.43
C ARG A 76 4.47 -0.40 -3.39
N LYS A 77 5.49 -0.03 -2.61
CA LYS A 77 5.36 0.98 -1.55
C LYS A 77 5.39 2.41 -2.05
N THR A 78 6.09 2.65 -3.15
CA THR A 78 6.18 3.97 -3.77
C THR A 78 5.23 4.14 -4.96
N ALA A 79 4.37 3.15 -5.25
CA ALA A 79 3.36 3.26 -6.30
C ALA A 79 2.40 4.43 -6.01
N GLY A 80 2.19 5.28 -7.02
CA GLY A 80 1.32 6.47 -6.91
C GLY A 80 2.01 7.74 -6.40
N TYR A 81 3.28 7.69 -5.99
CA TYR A 81 4.03 8.90 -5.61
C TYR A 81 4.54 9.65 -6.83
N ALA A 82 4.27 10.96 -6.88
CA ALA A 82 4.75 11.81 -7.95
C ALA A 82 6.29 11.87 -7.97
N ASN A 83 6.85 11.83 -9.19
CA ASN A 83 8.29 11.92 -9.45
C ASN A 83 9.14 10.78 -8.84
N VAL A 84 8.52 9.64 -8.49
CA VAL A 84 9.22 8.46 -7.98
C VAL A 84 8.99 7.28 -8.91
N LYS A 85 10.09 6.76 -9.46
CA LYS A 85 10.11 5.53 -10.24
C LYS A 85 11.33 4.71 -9.84
N VAL A 86 11.09 3.63 -9.08
CA VAL A 86 12.14 2.76 -8.57
C VAL A 86 12.37 1.61 -9.53
N GLU A 87 13.44 1.69 -10.32
CA GLU A 87 13.81 0.68 -11.33
C GLU A 87 15.13 -0.01 -11.00
N ASN A 88 15.94 0.59 -10.13
CA ASN A 88 17.25 0.09 -9.73
C ASN A 88 17.60 0.54 -8.31
N PHE A 89 18.75 0.08 -7.80
CA PHE A 89 19.32 0.53 -6.52
C PHE A 89 20.49 1.51 -6.70
N THR A 90 20.45 2.33 -7.76
CA THR A 90 21.46 3.37 -8.02
C THR A 90 20.77 4.70 -8.30
N THR A 91 20.54 5.03 -9.56
CA THR A 91 20.05 6.33 -10.02
C THR A 91 18.61 6.63 -9.60
N SER A 92 17.76 5.63 -9.40
CA SER A 92 16.37 5.81 -8.93
C SER A 92 16.27 6.45 -7.54
N TRP A 93 17.35 6.40 -6.74
CA TRP A 93 17.37 6.88 -5.37
C TRP A 93 18.07 8.23 -5.21
N ARG A 94 18.73 8.70 -6.27
CA ARG A 94 19.64 9.84 -6.28
C ARG A 94 18.98 11.15 -5.82
N ASN A 95 17.74 11.39 -6.20
CA ASN A 95 17.02 12.64 -5.86
C ASN A 95 16.37 12.62 -4.46
N GLY A 96 16.53 11.53 -3.71
CA GLY A 96 16.01 11.36 -2.35
C GLY A 96 14.50 11.13 -2.21
N LEU A 97 13.71 11.30 -3.28
CA LEU A 97 12.25 11.18 -3.20
C LEU A 97 11.80 9.75 -2.89
N ALA A 98 12.50 8.74 -3.41
CA ALA A 98 12.18 7.34 -3.13
C ALA A 98 12.29 6.99 -1.63
N PHE A 99 13.31 7.50 -0.93
CA PHE A 99 13.45 7.30 0.52
C PHE A 99 12.32 7.97 1.30
N ASN A 100 11.95 9.20 0.92
CA ASN A 100 10.84 9.91 1.56
C ASN A 100 9.49 9.22 1.31
N ALA A 101 9.25 8.74 0.08
CA ALA A 101 8.04 8.00 -0.27
C ALA A 101 7.93 6.69 0.53
N LEU A 102 9.03 5.95 0.72
CA LEU A 102 9.03 4.74 1.54
C LEU A 102 8.61 5.02 2.99
N ILE A 103 9.15 6.06 3.61
CA ILE A 103 8.75 6.45 4.97
C ILE A 103 7.29 6.90 5.00
N HIS A 104 6.89 7.81 4.11
CA HIS A 104 5.52 8.33 4.04
C HIS A 104 4.47 7.23 3.83
N SER A 105 4.78 6.21 3.01
CA SER A 105 3.86 5.09 2.75
C SER A 105 3.55 4.24 4.01
N HIS A 106 4.41 4.29 5.03
CA HIS A 106 4.21 3.59 6.30
C HIS A 106 3.78 4.53 7.43
N ARG A 107 4.29 5.76 7.41
CA ARG A 107 4.13 6.77 8.46
C ARG A 107 3.93 8.15 7.79
N PRO A 108 2.72 8.43 7.27
CA PRO A 108 2.45 9.69 6.60
C PRO A 108 2.52 10.90 7.56
N ASP A 109 2.42 10.65 8.86
CA ASP A 109 2.56 11.65 9.92
C ASP A 109 3.97 12.25 10.04
N LEU A 110 5.00 11.57 9.50
CA LEU A 110 6.39 11.98 9.66
C LEU A 110 6.93 12.84 8.51
N ILE A 111 6.29 12.80 7.34
CA ILE A 111 6.80 13.46 6.12
C ILE A 111 5.67 14.24 5.46
N ASN A 112 5.92 15.51 5.14
CA ASN A 112 5.05 16.25 4.23
C ASN A 112 5.55 16.07 2.79
N TYR A 113 5.10 15.02 2.11
CA TYR A 113 5.63 14.66 0.79
C TYR A 113 5.34 15.72 -0.28
N GLU A 114 4.19 16.39 -0.21
CA GLU A 114 3.77 17.43 -1.18
C GLU A 114 4.71 18.65 -1.18
N SER A 115 5.44 18.87 -0.09
CA SER A 115 6.41 19.96 0.01
C SER A 115 7.77 19.64 -0.60
N LEU A 116 8.03 18.38 -0.96
CA LEU A 116 9.33 17.94 -1.48
C LEU A 116 9.43 18.21 -2.99
N SER A 117 10.63 18.59 -3.42
CA SER A 117 10.92 18.91 -4.83
C SER A 117 12.02 18.03 -5.38
N PRO A 118 11.91 17.48 -6.61
CA PRO A 118 12.99 16.71 -7.24
C PRO A 118 14.25 17.54 -7.51
N GLN A 119 14.16 18.87 -7.45
CA GLN A 119 15.28 19.79 -7.68
C GLN A 119 16.13 20.05 -6.42
N ASP A 120 15.74 19.50 -5.27
CA ASP A 120 16.55 19.54 -4.04
C ASP A 120 16.96 18.13 -3.56
N PRO A 121 17.84 17.41 -4.29
CA PRO A 121 18.27 16.07 -3.91
C PRO A 121 18.89 16.00 -2.51
N ILE A 122 19.77 16.95 -2.16
CA ILE A 122 20.51 16.94 -0.90
C ILE A 122 19.56 17.18 0.28
N GLY A 123 18.62 18.13 0.14
CA GLY A 123 17.59 18.37 1.16
C GLY A 123 16.68 17.16 1.34
N ASN A 124 16.19 16.56 0.24
CA ASN A 124 15.34 15.37 0.30
C ASN A 124 16.04 14.18 0.97
N LEU A 125 17.30 13.91 0.61
CA LEU A 125 18.09 12.81 1.17
C LEU A 125 18.30 13.01 2.67
N ASN A 126 18.79 14.19 3.07
CA ASN A 126 19.00 14.49 4.49
C ASN A 126 17.69 14.45 5.29
N ASN A 127 16.57 14.93 4.74
CA ASN A 127 15.27 14.84 5.39
C ASN A 127 14.88 13.38 5.68
N ALA A 128 14.99 12.50 4.68
CA ALA A 128 14.69 11.09 4.87
C ALA A 128 15.62 10.41 5.88
N PHE A 129 16.92 10.71 5.83
CA PHE A 129 17.93 10.08 6.69
C PHE A 129 17.77 10.54 8.14
N ASP A 130 17.55 11.83 8.36
CA ASP A 130 17.31 12.40 9.69
C ASP A 130 16.04 11.86 10.34
N ILE A 131 14.95 11.74 9.57
CA ILE A 131 13.69 11.17 10.08
C ILE A 131 13.87 9.69 10.40
N ALA A 132 14.54 8.94 9.53
CA ALA A 132 14.81 7.53 9.74
C ALA A 132 15.62 7.29 11.02
N GLU A 133 16.67 8.08 11.25
CA GLU A 133 17.49 7.95 12.46
C GLU A 133 16.73 8.42 13.71
N LYS A 134 16.20 9.64 13.71
CA LYS A 134 15.64 10.29 14.91
C LYS A 134 14.27 9.76 15.32
N LYS A 135 13.47 9.26 14.37
CA LYS A 135 12.08 8.84 14.62
C LYS A 135 11.84 7.36 14.44
N LEU A 136 12.62 6.70 13.58
CA LEU A 136 12.47 5.29 13.29
C LEU A 136 13.62 4.43 13.84
N GLU A 137 14.65 5.04 14.42
CA GLU A 137 15.85 4.35 14.94
C GLU A 137 16.56 3.48 13.88
N ILE A 138 16.42 3.84 12.60
CA ILE A 138 17.17 3.24 11.50
C ILE A 138 18.51 3.97 11.43
N ALA A 139 19.60 3.25 11.70
CA ALA A 139 20.95 3.82 11.71
C ALA A 139 21.29 4.45 10.35
N ARG A 140 21.73 5.71 10.34
CA ARG A 140 22.15 6.41 9.14
C ARG A 140 23.45 5.81 8.59
N LEU A 141 23.37 5.13 7.44
CA LEU A 141 24.54 4.49 6.81
C LEU A 141 25.12 5.27 5.64
N LEU A 142 24.36 6.21 5.08
CA LEU A 142 24.73 6.95 3.87
C LEU A 142 24.72 8.44 4.14
N ASP A 143 25.64 9.14 3.48
CA ASP A 143 25.62 10.58 3.38
C ASP A 143 24.96 11.04 2.08
N ALA A 144 24.24 12.17 2.14
CA ALA A 144 23.49 12.68 1.01
C ALA A 144 24.40 12.99 -0.20
N GLU A 145 25.64 13.40 0.06
CA GLU A 145 26.63 13.72 -0.97
C GLU A 145 27.09 12.48 -1.73
N ASP A 146 27.22 11.33 -1.06
CA ASP A 146 27.61 10.05 -1.67
C ASP A 146 26.49 9.42 -2.50
N VAL A 147 25.23 9.77 -2.20
CA VAL A 147 24.07 9.31 -2.97
C VAL A 147 23.73 10.24 -4.12
N ASN A 148 23.96 11.54 -4.00
CA ASN A 148 23.68 12.51 -5.07
C ASN A 148 24.81 12.61 -6.14
N VAL A 149 25.39 11.47 -6.52
CA VAL A 149 26.40 11.37 -7.58
C VAL A 149 25.80 10.74 -8.84
N SER A 150 26.52 10.79 -9.96
CA SER A 150 26.05 10.20 -11.23
C SER A 150 25.80 8.69 -11.14
N HIS A 151 26.67 7.99 -10.40
CA HIS A 151 26.61 6.54 -10.22
C HIS A 151 26.76 6.19 -8.73
N PRO A 152 25.67 6.24 -7.96
CA PRO A 152 25.69 5.84 -6.55
C PRO A 152 26.05 4.36 -6.42
N ASP A 153 26.77 3.98 -5.36
CA ASP A 153 27.14 2.59 -5.13
C ASP A 153 25.91 1.73 -4.82
N GLU A 154 25.66 0.75 -5.69
CA GLU A 154 24.45 -0.06 -5.63
C GLU A 154 24.35 -0.85 -4.32
N LYS A 155 25.47 -1.41 -3.86
CA LYS A 155 25.52 -2.24 -2.66
C LYS A 155 25.16 -1.42 -1.42
N SER A 156 25.69 -0.22 -1.33
CA SER A 156 25.43 0.73 -0.24
C SER A 156 23.95 1.11 -0.17
N ILE A 157 23.30 1.37 -1.31
CA ILE A 157 21.85 1.65 -1.36
C ILE A 157 21.04 0.42 -0.96
N ILE A 158 21.36 -0.77 -1.49
CA ILE A 158 20.66 -2.02 -1.13
C ILE A 158 20.76 -2.27 0.37
N THR A 159 21.97 -2.18 0.95
CA THR A 159 22.19 -2.34 2.39
C THR A 159 21.32 -1.40 3.18
N TYR A 160 21.29 -0.11 2.83
CA TYR A 160 20.49 0.84 3.58
C TYR A 160 18.99 0.61 3.43
N VAL A 161 18.49 0.38 2.20
CA VAL A 161 17.07 0.09 1.94
C VAL A 161 16.61 -1.21 2.62
N SER A 162 17.49 -2.21 2.74
CA SER A 162 17.19 -3.44 3.49
C SER A 162 16.88 -3.17 4.98
N LEU A 163 17.52 -2.17 5.59
CA LEU A 163 17.21 -1.77 6.96
C LEU A 163 15.79 -1.19 7.08
N TYR A 164 15.38 -0.37 6.11
CA TYR A 164 14.00 0.12 6.03
C TYR A 164 13.00 -1.03 5.90
N TYR A 165 13.28 -2.01 5.02
CA TYR A 165 12.43 -3.18 4.85
C TYR A 165 12.27 -3.93 6.18
N HIS A 166 13.37 -4.29 6.84
CA HIS A 166 13.35 -5.05 8.09
C HIS A 166 12.62 -4.31 9.20
N TYR A 167 12.85 -3.01 9.31
CA TYR A 167 12.18 -2.18 10.29
C TYR A 167 10.65 -2.19 10.08
N PHE A 168 10.17 -1.94 8.86
CA PHE A 168 8.74 -1.89 8.58
C PHE A 168 8.08 -3.29 8.54
N ALA A 169 8.81 -4.32 8.13
CA ALA A 169 8.36 -5.71 8.20
C ALA A 169 8.21 -6.17 9.66
N LYS A 170 9.16 -5.80 10.53
CA LYS A 170 9.08 -6.04 11.97
C LYS A 170 7.89 -5.31 12.60
N GLN A 171 7.70 -4.02 12.32
CA GLN A 171 6.53 -3.28 12.83
C GLN A 171 5.20 -3.93 12.41
N LYS A 172 5.07 -4.39 11.16
CA LYS A 172 3.88 -5.12 10.69
C LYS A 172 3.69 -6.44 11.43
N THR A 173 4.78 -7.17 11.69
CA THR A 173 4.77 -8.43 12.43
C THR A 173 4.41 -8.24 13.89
N GLU A 174 4.90 -7.18 14.54
CA GLU A 174 4.53 -6.82 15.92
C GLU A 174 3.06 -6.40 16.01
N MET A 175 2.55 -5.62 15.05
CA MET A 175 1.14 -5.25 14.99
C MET A 175 0.21 -6.46 14.79
N THR A 176 0.60 -7.41 13.92
CA THR A 176 -0.17 -8.66 13.70
C THR A 176 0.04 -9.69 14.80
N GLY A 177 1.21 -9.73 15.45
CA GLY A 177 1.55 -10.56 16.60
C GLY A 177 0.81 -10.11 17.85
N ALA A 178 0.77 -8.80 18.12
CA ALA A 178 -0.06 -8.20 19.16
C ALA A 178 -1.55 -8.55 18.95
N ARG A 179 -2.04 -8.55 17.70
CA ARG A 179 -3.41 -8.99 17.38
C ARG A 179 -3.64 -10.47 17.68
N ARG A 180 -2.66 -11.35 17.42
CA ARG A 180 -2.72 -12.79 17.73
C ARG A 180 -2.63 -13.08 19.24
N VAL A 181 -1.77 -12.38 19.96
CA VAL A 181 -1.59 -12.52 21.42
C VAL A 181 -2.75 -11.88 22.19
N ALA A 182 -3.25 -10.72 21.76
CA ALA A 182 -4.45 -10.10 22.34
C ALA A 182 -5.69 -10.97 22.16
N LYS A 183 -5.82 -11.65 21.00
CA LYS A 183 -6.87 -12.65 20.75
C LYS A 183 -6.72 -13.89 21.65
N ARG A 184 -5.50 -14.26 22.03
CA ARG A 184 -5.22 -15.44 22.87
C ARG A 184 -5.35 -15.17 24.37
N ASN A 185 -5.06 -13.95 24.84
CA ASN A 185 -4.93 -13.64 26.27
C ASN A 185 -6.05 -12.75 26.83
N GLY A 186 -7.07 -12.37 26.05
CA GLY A 186 -8.23 -11.61 26.55
C GLY A 186 -7.90 -10.21 27.13
N LEU A 187 -6.69 -9.70 26.91
CA LEU A 187 -6.20 -8.43 27.45
C LEU A 187 -6.66 -7.27 26.55
N TYR A 188 -7.96 -6.98 26.58
CA TYR A 188 -8.64 -6.12 25.60
C TYR A 188 -8.67 -4.62 25.95
N ILE A 189 -8.16 -4.15 27.10
CA ILE A 189 -8.75 -2.93 27.69
C ILE A 189 -7.98 -1.61 27.47
N ARG A 190 -6.65 -1.60 27.19
CA ARG A 190 -5.90 -0.31 27.24
C ARG A 190 -5.36 0.28 25.93
N SER A 191 -4.96 -0.53 24.93
CA SER A 191 -4.58 -0.02 23.60
C SER A 191 -5.70 -0.11 22.56
N ILE A 192 -6.67 -0.99 22.82
CA ILE A 192 -7.80 -1.22 21.92
C ILE A 192 -8.80 -0.07 22.00
N SER A 193 -8.93 0.62 23.15
CA SER A 193 -9.97 1.63 23.36
C SER A 193 -9.89 2.77 22.34
N THR A 194 -8.71 3.31 22.00
CA THR A 194 -8.62 4.42 21.02
C THR A 194 -8.83 3.98 19.57
N THR A 195 -8.20 2.89 19.12
CA THR A 195 -8.35 2.41 17.74
C THR A 195 -9.74 1.81 17.48
N VAL A 196 -10.30 1.11 18.47
CA VAL A 196 -11.68 0.59 18.39
C VAL A 196 -12.68 1.72 18.55
N ILE A 197 -12.44 2.77 19.34
CA ILE A 197 -13.32 3.96 19.32
C ILE A 197 -13.29 4.60 17.93
N LEU A 198 -12.12 4.78 17.30
CA LEU A 198 -12.06 5.33 15.93
C LEU A 198 -12.79 4.46 14.91
N GLN A 199 -12.65 3.13 15.00
CA GLN A 199 -13.34 2.20 14.11
C GLN A 199 -14.85 2.10 14.41
N ILE A 200 -15.26 2.10 15.68
CA ILE A 200 -16.66 2.09 16.11
C ILE A 200 -17.33 3.40 15.68
N VAL A 201 -16.69 4.55 15.90
CA VAL A 201 -17.20 5.85 15.43
C VAL A 201 -17.34 5.84 13.92
N GLY A 202 -16.33 5.37 13.17
CA GLY A 202 -16.43 5.25 11.72
C GLY A 202 -17.55 4.32 11.25
N ASN A 203 -17.76 3.19 11.94
CA ASN A 203 -18.83 2.24 11.62
C ASN A 203 -20.22 2.75 12.05
N LEU A 204 -20.32 3.46 13.18
CA LEU A 204 -21.56 4.10 13.65
C LEU A 204 -21.97 5.22 12.70
N MET A 205 -21.03 6.04 12.24
CA MET A 205 -21.31 7.07 11.23
C MET A 205 -21.81 6.45 9.91
N GLN A 206 -21.25 5.30 9.50
CA GLN A 206 -21.77 4.57 8.34
C GLN A 206 -23.14 3.94 8.59
N ALA A 207 -23.40 3.46 9.81
CA ALA A 207 -24.70 2.90 10.19
C ALA A 207 -25.78 3.98 10.29
N ASP A 208 -25.46 5.15 10.84
CA ASP A 208 -26.34 6.32 10.90
C ASP A 208 -26.63 6.83 9.48
N GLN A 209 -25.61 6.90 8.61
CA GLN A 209 -25.82 7.25 7.19
C GLN A 209 -26.74 6.25 6.49
N LEU A 210 -26.55 4.95 6.73
CA LEU A 210 -27.40 3.92 6.14
C LEU A 210 -28.84 3.96 6.69
N GLN A 211 -29.00 4.34 7.96
CA GLN A 211 -30.31 4.56 8.57
C GLN A 211 -31.00 5.77 7.96
N GLU A 212 -30.31 6.91 7.80
CA GLU A 212 -30.85 8.10 7.13
C GLU A 212 -31.25 7.81 5.68
N ASP A 213 -30.42 7.05 4.96
CA ASP A 213 -30.72 6.63 3.59
C ASP A 213 -31.97 5.72 3.54
N PHE A 214 -32.10 4.79 4.49
CA PHE A 214 -33.26 3.91 4.60
C PHE A 214 -34.54 4.67 4.98
N GLU A 215 -34.46 5.60 5.94
CA GLU A 215 -35.60 6.44 6.35
C GLU A 215 -36.08 7.34 5.22
N THR A 216 -35.15 7.90 4.45
CA THR A 216 -35.46 8.71 3.26
C THR A 216 -36.15 7.85 2.20
N LEU A 217 -35.59 6.66 1.90
CA LEU A 217 -36.16 5.76 0.90
C LEU A 217 -37.54 5.22 1.30
N CYS A 218 -37.75 4.91 2.58
CA CYS A 218 -39.06 4.53 3.10
C CYS A 218 -40.07 5.68 3.05
N SER A 219 -39.65 6.91 3.37
CA SER A 219 -40.53 8.08 3.33
C SER A 219 -40.97 8.38 1.90
N ASP A 220 -40.03 8.37 0.95
CA ASP A 220 -40.31 8.55 -0.48
C ASP A 220 -41.26 7.47 -1.00
N LEU A 221 -41.02 6.20 -0.64
CA LEU A 221 -41.88 5.10 -1.03
C LEU A 221 -43.29 5.22 -0.44
N LEU A 222 -43.40 5.55 0.85
CA LEU A 222 -44.71 5.73 1.50
C LEU A 222 -45.49 6.89 0.89
N GLN A 223 -44.81 8.00 0.62
CA GLN A 223 -45.43 9.16 -0.03
C GLN A 223 -45.87 8.83 -1.46
N TRP A 224 -45.05 8.09 -2.21
CA TRP A 224 -45.42 7.58 -3.53
C TRP A 224 -46.64 6.67 -3.48
N ILE A 225 -46.71 5.73 -2.53
CA ILE A 225 -47.87 4.82 -2.35
C ILE A 225 -49.12 5.63 -2.01
N GLN A 226 -49.05 6.56 -1.05
CA GLN A 226 -50.21 7.37 -0.64
C GLN A 226 -50.75 8.20 -1.82
N ASN A 227 -49.87 8.91 -2.53
CA ASN A 227 -50.24 9.71 -3.70
C ASN A 227 -50.86 8.82 -4.80
N THR A 228 -50.28 7.64 -5.03
CA THR A 228 -50.77 6.69 -6.02
C THR A 228 -52.15 6.12 -5.64
N ILE A 229 -52.40 5.82 -4.35
CA ILE A 229 -53.71 5.40 -3.86
C ILE A 229 -54.76 6.49 -4.08
N VAL A 230 -54.44 7.75 -3.80
CA VAL A 230 -55.34 8.88 -4.04
C VAL A 230 -55.64 9.04 -5.52
N MET A 231 -54.61 8.97 -6.38
CA MET A 231 -54.77 9.02 -7.83
C MET A 231 -55.69 7.90 -8.34
N LEU A 232 -55.46 6.66 -7.92
CA LEU A 232 -56.25 5.50 -8.34
C LEU A 232 -57.67 5.44 -7.75
N ASN A 233 -57.90 6.02 -6.57
CA ASN A 233 -59.23 6.11 -5.96
C ASN A 233 -60.07 7.27 -6.50
N THR A 234 -59.50 8.15 -7.32
CA THR A 234 -60.21 9.28 -7.91
C THR A 234 -61.27 8.76 -8.90
N ARG A 235 -62.55 8.82 -8.53
CA ARG A 235 -63.68 8.38 -9.37
C ARG A 235 -64.21 9.46 -10.32
N ARG A 236 -63.33 10.38 -10.74
CA ARG A 236 -63.67 11.51 -11.61
C ARG A 236 -63.27 11.20 -13.05
N PHE A 237 -64.13 10.47 -13.76
CA PHE A 237 -63.87 10.10 -15.14
C PHE A 237 -64.25 11.23 -16.12
N PRO A 238 -63.46 11.48 -17.16
CA PRO A 238 -63.78 12.44 -18.20
C PRO A 238 -65.00 11.96 -19.00
N ASN A 239 -65.94 12.87 -19.27
CA ASN A 239 -67.17 12.56 -20.00
C ASN A 239 -66.97 12.60 -21.53
N SER A 240 -65.85 12.05 -22.02
CA SER A 240 -65.56 11.91 -23.45
C SER A 240 -64.85 10.60 -23.74
N LEU A 241 -65.17 9.98 -24.88
CA LEU A 241 -64.55 8.71 -25.31
C LEU A 241 -63.02 8.82 -25.38
N LYS A 242 -62.52 9.96 -25.89
CA LYS A 242 -61.09 10.27 -25.97
C LYS A 242 -60.44 10.36 -24.58
N GLY A 243 -61.09 11.05 -23.65
CA GLY A 243 -60.57 11.16 -22.27
C GLY A 243 -60.48 9.82 -21.56
N ILE A 244 -61.48 8.93 -21.76
CA ILE A 244 -61.47 7.57 -21.18
C ILE A 244 -60.35 6.72 -21.80
N GLN A 245 -60.11 6.83 -23.11
CA GLN A 245 -59.01 6.12 -23.78
C GLN A 245 -57.63 6.57 -23.24
N ASP A 246 -57.43 7.88 -23.04
CA ASP A 246 -56.18 8.43 -22.49
C ASP A 246 -55.93 7.93 -21.05
N GLU A 247 -56.98 7.82 -20.23
CA GLU A 247 -56.89 7.32 -18.86
C GLU A 247 -56.54 5.83 -18.81
N LEU A 248 -57.06 5.04 -19.75
CA LEU A 248 -56.74 3.61 -19.90
C LEU A 248 -55.28 3.39 -20.31
N VAL A 249 -54.73 4.24 -21.18
CA VAL A 249 -53.31 4.22 -21.56
C VAL A 249 -52.42 4.57 -20.36
N ARG A 250 -52.76 5.60 -19.59
CA ARG A 250 -52.03 5.97 -18.37
C ARG A 250 -52.03 4.85 -17.34
N PHE A 251 -53.18 4.21 -17.11
CA PHE A 251 -53.28 3.07 -16.21
C PHE A 251 -52.45 1.87 -16.68
N LYS A 252 -52.41 1.62 -18.01
CA LYS A 252 -51.55 0.57 -18.58
C LYS A 252 -50.07 0.86 -18.31
N ASN A 253 -49.61 2.10 -18.52
CA ASN A 253 -48.22 2.50 -18.27
C ASN A 253 -47.83 2.36 -16.80
N TYR A 254 -48.70 2.77 -15.87
CA TYR A 254 -48.49 2.57 -14.43
C TYR A 254 -48.27 1.09 -14.09
N ARG A 255 -49.04 0.18 -14.69
CA ARG A 255 -48.94 -1.26 -14.45
C ARG A 255 -47.69 -1.91 -15.04
N THR A 256 -47.11 -1.35 -16.12
CA THR A 256 -46.03 -1.99 -16.87
C THR A 256 -44.65 -1.39 -16.61
N VAL A 257 -44.58 -0.12 -16.16
CA VAL A 257 -43.31 0.61 -16.02
C VAL A 257 -43.06 1.04 -14.58
N GLU A 258 -44.04 1.67 -13.93
CA GLU A 258 -43.84 2.29 -12.61
C GLU A 258 -44.01 1.34 -11.45
N LYS A 259 -44.86 0.31 -11.60
CA LYS A 259 -45.00 -0.76 -10.63
C LYS A 259 -44.12 -1.95 -11.05
N PRO A 260 -42.96 -2.20 -10.42
CA PRO A 260 -42.12 -3.35 -10.77
C PRO A 260 -42.84 -4.66 -10.44
N PRO A 261 -42.46 -5.78 -11.11
CA PRO A 261 -43.06 -7.08 -10.86
C PRO A 261 -42.83 -7.55 -9.41
N LYS A 262 -43.74 -8.40 -8.93
CA LYS A 262 -43.59 -9.10 -7.64
C LYS A 262 -42.39 -10.02 -7.64
#